data_AF-A0A4P8YSA0-F1
#
_entry.id   AF-A0A4P8YSA0-F1
#
_cell.length_a   1.000
_cell.length_b   1.000
_cell.length_c   1.000
_cell.angle_alpha   90.00
_cell.angle_beta   90.00
_cell.angle_gamma   90.00
#
_symmetry.space_group_name_H-M   'P 1'
#
loop_
_entity.id
_entity.type
_entity.pdbx_description
1 polymer ?
#
loop_
_entity_poly.entity_id
_entity_poly.type
_entity_poly.pdbx_seq_one_letter_code
_entity_poly.pdbx_strand_id
1 'polypeptide(L)'
;MEKRPHSQLILDADTLLLDAETRDLAVLQALNIGMLKARGAIDDAFAHSASGQHPNNLGQGIWLNDSLDGNLVSAVAISRPREPFLVNGQPVALLMTVSVADDEALWILGRLSSLLSQQQGERLLRACPAGLLALLTRDEAAPQTADFVVRNEYGIHARPGAVLVNIIKQFKSDITVTNLDGTGRAASGRSLMKIVALGAKKGHRLRFTACGEDASPMLKAIGDGIASGLGEGVA
;
A
#
# COMPACT_ATOMS: atom_id res chain seq x y z
N MET A 1 -3.95 4.14 -19.77
CA MET A 1 -4.24 2.98 -18.91
C MET A 1 -3.25 1.90 -19.32
N GLU A 2 -2.00 2.07 -18.90
CA GLU A 2 -0.96 1.07 -19.16
C GLU A 2 -1.21 -0.11 -18.23
N LYS A 3 -1.28 -1.30 -18.83
CA LYS A 3 -1.23 -2.56 -18.09
C LYS A 3 0.06 -2.56 -17.27
N ARG A 4 -0.01 -3.01 -16.01
CA ARG A 4 1.19 -3.33 -15.22
C ARG A 4 2.11 -4.22 -16.08
N PRO A 5 3.35 -3.80 -16.39
CA PRO A 5 4.36 -4.76 -16.78
C PRO A 5 4.56 -5.69 -15.59
N HIS A 6 4.76 -6.98 -15.84
CA HIS A 6 5.13 -7.94 -14.81
C HIS A 6 6.54 -7.61 -14.30
N SER A 7 6.67 -6.70 -13.35
CA SER A 7 7.75 -6.76 -12.35
C SER A 7 7.11 -7.08 -11.02
N GLN A 8 7.76 -7.96 -10.26
CA GLN A 8 7.24 -8.51 -9.03
C GLN A 8 8.29 -8.15 -7.99
N LEU A 9 8.14 -6.98 -7.36
CA LEU A 9 8.94 -6.58 -6.21
C LEU A 9 9.33 -7.80 -5.36
N ILE A 10 10.63 -8.02 -5.17
CA ILE A 10 11.12 -9.17 -4.41
C ILE A 10 11.08 -8.81 -2.92
N LEU A 11 10.03 -9.26 -2.24
CA LEU A 11 9.89 -9.22 -0.80
C LEU A 11 9.15 -10.49 -0.35
N ASP A 12 9.91 -11.47 0.11
CA ASP A 12 9.42 -12.80 0.46
C ASP A 12 10.18 -13.36 1.68
N ALA A 13 9.93 -14.61 2.06
CA ALA A 13 10.57 -15.20 3.22
C ALA A 13 12.10 -15.33 3.08
N ASP A 14 12.63 -15.42 1.85
CA ASP A 14 14.07 -15.59 1.59
C ASP A 14 14.83 -14.26 1.73
N THR A 15 14.12 -13.13 1.81
CA THR A 15 14.72 -11.81 2.04
C THR A 15 14.55 -11.32 3.49
N LEU A 16 14.17 -12.20 4.41
CA LEU A 16 13.97 -11.89 5.82
C LEU A 16 14.90 -12.68 6.74
N LEU A 17 15.56 -11.99 7.69
CA LEU A 17 16.35 -12.60 8.77
C LEU A 17 16.06 -11.89 10.10
N LEU A 18 15.12 -12.42 10.89
CA LEU A 18 14.53 -11.66 12.01
C LEU A 18 15.19 -11.88 13.38
N ASP A 19 16.18 -12.76 13.49
CA ASP A 19 16.84 -13.10 14.76
C ASP A 19 18.36 -13.25 14.58
N ALA A 20 18.99 -12.27 13.93
CA ALA A 20 20.42 -12.30 13.65
C ALA A 20 21.25 -12.20 14.95
N GLU A 21 22.22 -13.09 15.13
CA GLU A 21 23.14 -13.09 16.28
C GLU A 21 24.27 -12.08 16.07
N THR A 22 23.92 -10.78 16.02
CA THR A 22 24.87 -9.69 15.83
C THR A 22 24.44 -8.44 16.58
N ARG A 23 25.42 -7.61 16.95
CA ARG A 23 25.25 -6.25 17.48
C ARG A 23 26.02 -5.22 16.64
N ASP A 24 26.25 -5.55 15.38
CA ASP A 24 26.99 -4.74 14.43
C ASP A 24 26.12 -4.42 13.21
N LEU A 25 25.96 -3.12 12.94
CA LEU A 25 25.18 -2.63 11.82
C LEU A 25 25.78 -3.02 10.48
N ALA A 26 27.11 -3.09 10.36
CA ALA A 26 27.80 -3.51 9.14
C ALA A 26 27.52 -4.98 8.82
N VAL A 27 27.38 -5.83 9.85
CA VAL A 27 26.98 -7.24 9.68
C VAL A 27 25.54 -7.33 9.17
N LEU A 28 24.62 -6.52 9.69
CA LEU A 28 23.23 -6.46 9.18
C LEU A 28 23.18 -5.98 7.72
N GLN A 29 24.00 -4.97 7.36
CA GLN A 29 24.12 -4.52 5.96
C GLN A 29 24.61 -5.65 5.06
N ALA A 30 25.68 -6.34 5.45
CA ALA A 30 26.24 -7.46 4.68
C ALA A 30 25.23 -8.61 4.52
N LEU A 31 24.47 -8.94 5.56
CA LEU A 31 23.40 -9.96 5.51
C LEU A 31 22.32 -9.56 4.50
N ASN A 32 21.82 -8.32 4.57
CA ASN A 32 20.79 -7.85 3.65
C ASN A 32 21.29 -7.78 2.21
N ILE A 33 22.49 -7.26 1.97
CA ILE A 33 23.12 -7.23 0.64
C ILE A 33 23.29 -8.65 0.10
N GLY A 34 23.71 -9.59 0.94
CA GLY A 34 23.80 -11.02 0.57
C GLY A 34 22.45 -11.59 0.14
N MET A 35 21.37 -11.32 0.87
CA MET A 35 20.01 -11.74 0.51
C MET A 35 19.59 -11.13 -0.84
N LEU A 36 19.77 -9.83 -1.05
CA LEU A 36 19.43 -9.18 -2.33
C LEU A 36 20.23 -9.75 -3.50
N LYS A 37 21.54 -9.98 -3.30
CA LYS A 37 22.42 -10.55 -4.33
C LYS A 37 22.03 -11.98 -4.67
N ALA A 38 21.66 -12.80 -3.68
CA ALA A 38 21.19 -14.17 -3.90
C ALA A 38 19.88 -14.23 -4.72
N ARG A 39 19.07 -13.16 -4.68
CA ARG A 39 17.86 -13.01 -5.51
C ARG A 39 18.14 -12.40 -6.88
N GLY A 40 19.39 -12.10 -7.21
CA GLY A 40 19.76 -11.42 -8.46
C GLY A 40 19.20 -10.00 -8.57
N ALA A 41 18.85 -9.38 -7.45
CA ALA A 41 18.23 -8.05 -7.44
C ALA A 41 19.24 -6.91 -7.60
N ILE A 42 20.52 -7.18 -7.31
CA ILE A 42 21.59 -6.19 -7.25
C ILE A 42 22.88 -6.73 -7.88
N ASP A 43 23.75 -5.82 -8.33
CA ASP A 43 25.11 -6.15 -8.78
C ASP A 43 26.20 -5.78 -7.74
N ASP A 44 27.47 -5.88 -8.15
CA ASP A 44 28.62 -5.56 -7.31
C ASP A 44 28.76 -4.07 -7.00
N ALA A 45 28.26 -3.18 -7.88
CA ALA A 45 28.28 -1.73 -7.65
C ALA A 45 27.34 -1.36 -6.51
N PHE A 46 26.14 -1.94 -6.47
CA PHE A 46 25.23 -1.80 -5.33
C PHE A 46 25.90 -2.30 -4.06
N ALA A 47 26.44 -3.52 -4.07
CA ALA A 47 27.03 -4.14 -2.89
C ALA A 47 28.19 -3.31 -2.32
N HIS A 48 29.04 -2.75 -3.19
CA HIS A 48 30.13 -1.87 -2.80
C HIS A 48 29.62 -0.56 -2.18
N SER A 49 28.70 0.12 -2.87
CA SER A 49 28.12 1.38 -2.40
C SER A 49 27.36 1.21 -1.07
N ALA A 50 26.43 0.25 -1.01
CA ALA A 50 25.55 0.04 0.14
C ALA A 50 26.28 -0.46 1.39
N SER A 51 27.48 -1.03 1.25
CA SER A 51 28.35 -1.42 2.38
C SER A 51 29.18 -0.25 2.91
N GLY A 52 29.52 0.72 2.05
CA GLY A 52 30.33 1.89 2.40
C GLY A 52 29.53 3.05 2.98
N GLN A 53 28.20 3.06 2.80
CA GLN A 53 27.31 4.10 3.30
C GLN A 53 26.81 3.80 4.72
N HIS A 54 26.58 4.86 5.49
CA HIS A 54 25.89 4.75 6.76
C HIS A 54 24.38 4.69 6.53
N PRO A 55 23.68 3.66 7.05
CA PRO A 55 22.22 3.60 6.95
C PRO A 55 21.54 4.82 7.57
N ASN A 56 20.41 5.21 7.00
CA ASN A 56 19.56 6.28 7.46
C ASN A 56 18.68 5.82 8.64
N ASN A 57 18.78 6.49 9.78
CA ASN A 57 17.90 6.23 10.92
C ASN A 57 16.53 6.89 10.69
N LEU A 58 15.47 6.08 10.64
CA LEU A 58 14.09 6.55 10.44
C LEU A 58 13.33 6.76 11.77
N GLY A 59 13.98 6.52 12.91
CA GLY A 59 13.39 6.53 14.23
C GLY A 59 12.76 5.19 14.63
N GLN A 60 12.29 5.08 15.87
CA GLN A 60 11.64 3.88 16.41
C GLN A 60 12.48 2.58 16.27
N GLY A 61 13.81 2.71 16.22
CA GLY A 61 14.72 1.57 16.06
C GLY A 61 14.84 1.03 14.63
N ILE A 62 14.25 1.70 13.64
CA ILE A 62 14.20 1.24 12.25
C ILE A 62 15.16 2.08 11.38
N TRP A 63 15.98 1.39 10.60
CA TRP A 63 16.99 1.97 9.74
C TRP A 63 16.81 1.52 8.30
N LEU A 64 17.21 2.37 7.36
CA LEU A 64 17.13 2.17 5.92
C LEU A 64 18.52 2.24 5.29
N ASN A 65 18.84 1.27 4.45
CA ASN A 65 20.03 1.24 3.62
C ASN A 65 19.63 1.10 2.15
N ASP A 66 20.32 1.78 1.27
CA ASP A 66 20.05 1.77 -0.16
C ASP A 66 21.33 2.09 -0.95
N SER A 67 21.22 2.09 -2.27
CA SER A 67 22.24 2.60 -3.17
C SER A 67 21.58 3.19 -4.41
N LEU A 68 22.23 4.21 -4.99
CA LEU A 68 21.84 4.77 -6.27
C LEU A 68 22.33 3.92 -7.46
N ASP A 69 23.32 3.06 -7.22
CA ASP A 69 23.99 2.28 -8.25
C ASP A 69 23.65 0.79 -8.12
N GLY A 70 23.66 0.08 -9.25
CA GLY A 70 23.59 -1.39 -9.25
C GLY A 70 22.24 -2.02 -8.91
N ASN A 71 21.15 -1.25 -9.01
CA ASN A 71 19.78 -1.72 -8.85
C ASN A 71 19.31 -2.44 -10.12
N LEU A 72 19.16 -3.77 -10.07
CA LEU A 72 18.73 -4.57 -11.23
C LEU A 72 17.23 -4.87 -11.19
N VAL A 73 16.70 -5.19 -10.01
CA VAL A 73 15.29 -5.50 -9.77
C VAL A 73 14.86 -4.89 -8.44
N SER A 74 13.67 -4.31 -8.39
CA SER A 74 13.10 -3.81 -7.15
C SER A 74 12.96 -4.93 -6.12
N ALA A 75 13.61 -4.76 -4.96
CA ALA A 75 13.70 -5.78 -3.94
C ALA A 75 13.94 -5.18 -2.55
N VAL A 76 13.46 -5.88 -1.52
CA VAL A 76 13.60 -5.46 -0.13
C VAL A 76 14.12 -6.63 0.70
N ALA A 77 15.22 -6.39 1.40
CA ALA A 77 15.80 -7.30 2.38
C ALA A 77 15.68 -6.68 3.78
N ILE A 78 15.31 -7.48 4.77
CA ILE A 78 15.11 -7.01 6.14
C ILE A 78 15.79 -7.94 7.12
N SER A 79 16.61 -7.36 7.98
CA SER A 79 17.20 -8.06 9.11
C SER A 79 16.83 -7.39 10.43
N ARG A 80 16.74 -8.21 11.48
CA ARG A 80 16.65 -7.75 12.87
C ARG A 80 17.70 -8.48 13.69
N PRO A 81 18.43 -7.78 14.57
CA PRO A 81 19.24 -8.44 15.56
C PRO A 81 18.32 -9.11 16.59
N ARG A 82 18.78 -10.24 17.15
CA ARG A 82 18.09 -10.95 18.23
C ARG A 82 17.83 -10.04 19.44
N GLU A 83 18.74 -9.11 19.71
CA GLU A 83 18.59 -8.07 20.72
C GLU A 83 18.92 -6.70 20.11
N PRO A 84 18.03 -5.70 20.26
CA PRO A 84 18.34 -4.34 19.83
C PRO A 84 19.62 -3.81 20.48
N PHE A 85 20.41 -3.07 19.72
CA PHE A 85 21.66 -2.46 20.19
C PHE A 85 21.72 -0.97 19.84
N LEU A 86 22.76 -0.28 20.28
CA LEU A 86 22.94 1.16 20.04
C LEU A 86 24.08 1.40 19.05
N VAL A 87 23.84 2.28 18.09
CA VAL A 87 24.88 2.89 17.25
C VAL A 87 24.77 4.39 17.42
N ASN A 88 25.84 5.04 17.89
CA ASN A 88 25.87 6.49 18.16
C ASN A 88 24.69 6.96 19.05
N GLY A 89 24.33 6.16 20.05
CA GLY A 89 23.23 6.45 20.98
C GLY A 89 21.82 6.23 20.39
N GLN A 90 21.71 5.79 19.14
CA GLN A 90 20.44 5.52 18.48
C GLN A 90 20.15 4.00 18.46
N PRO A 91 18.92 3.57 18.78
CA PRO A 91 18.57 2.16 18.77
C PRO A 91 18.55 1.60 17.34
N VAL A 92 19.10 0.40 17.18
CA VAL A 92 19.03 -0.43 15.97
C VAL A 92 18.28 -1.71 16.35
N ALA A 93 17.05 -1.83 15.86
CA ALA A 93 16.18 -2.99 16.07
C ALA A 93 15.70 -3.63 14.75
N LEU A 94 15.81 -2.91 13.63
CA LEU A 94 15.51 -3.40 12.28
C LEU A 94 16.33 -2.62 11.26
N LEU A 95 16.97 -3.34 10.34
CA LEU A 95 17.57 -2.75 9.15
C LEU A 95 16.82 -3.24 7.90
N MET A 96 16.27 -2.30 7.15
CA MET A 96 15.71 -2.52 5.82
C MET A 96 16.74 -2.11 4.78
N THR A 97 17.02 -2.95 3.80
CA THR A 97 17.81 -2.59 2.62
C THR A 97 16.97 -2.71 1.37
N VAL A 98 16.96 -1.66 0.55
CA VAL A 98 16.08 -1.57 -0.60
C VAL A 98 16.89 -1.38 -1.87
N SER A 99 16.59 -2.20 -2.88
CA SER A 99 16.97 -1.95 -4.26
C SER A 99 15.76 -1.39 -5.00
N VAL A 100 15.96 -0.28 -5.72
CA VAL A 100 14.89 0.43 -6.43
C VAL A 100 15.23 0.45 -7.93
N ALA A 101 14.56 -0.41 -8.69
CA ALA A 101 14.67 -0.44 -10.16
C ALA A 101 13.43 0.17 -10.85
N ASP A 102 12.32 0.28 -10.12
CA ASP A 102 11.04 0.84 -10.55
C ASP A 102 10.29 1.47 -9.35
N ASP A 103 9.10 2.01 -9.62
CA ASP A 103 8.26 2.67 -8.61
C ASP A 103 7.63 1.69 -7.59
N GLU A 104 7.72 0.37 -7.78
CA GLU A 104 7.09 -0.59 -6.86
C GLU A 104 7.78 -0.61 -5.49
N ALA A 105 9.11 -0.51 -5.46
CA ALA A 105 9.86 -0.41 -4.20
C ALA A 105 9.53 0.87 -3.42
N LEU A 106 9.19 1.96 -4.12
CA LEU A 106 8.78 3.22 -3.49
C LEU A 106 7.47 3.08 -2.72
N TRP A 107 6.58 2.18 -3.14
CA TRP A 107 5.35 1.91 -2.41
C TRP A 107 5.62 1.29 -1.02
N ILE A 108 6.60 0.38 -0.90
CA ILE A 108 7.02 -0.17 0.39
C ILE A 108 7.58 0.93 1.30
N LEU A 109 8.41 1.81 0.75
CA LEU A 109 8.96 2.94 1.49
C LEU A 109 7.84 3.89 1.97
N GLY A 110 6.83 4.14 1.13
CA GLY A 110 5.63 4.88 1.51
C GLY A 110 4.85 4.20 2.64
N ARG A 111 4.69 2.87 2.60
CA ARG A 111 4.03 2.10 3.66
C ARG A 111 4.81 2.15 4.97
N LEU A 112 6.12 1.97 4.90
CA LEU A 112 7.02 2.11 6.05
C LEU A 112 6.89 3.51 6.66
N SER A 113 6.97 4.55 5.85
CA SER A 113 6.80 5.94 6.29
C SER A 113 5.46 6.14 7.00
N SER A 114 4.35 5.64 6.44
CA SER A 114 3.03 5.74 7.06
C SER A 114 2.97 5.06 8.43
N LEU A 115 3.54 3.85 8.57
CA LEU A 115 3.61 3.15 9.85
C LEU A 115 4.41 3.95 10.88
N LEU A 116 5.56 4.50 10.48
CA LEU A 116 6.40 5.29 11.37
C LEU A 116 5.73 6.59 11.80
N SER A 117 5.10 7.32 10.89
CA SER A 117 4.37 8.56 11.22
C SER A 117 3.21 8.31 12.19
N GLN A 118 2.59 7.13 12.15
CA GLN A 118 1.53 6.71 13.06
C GLN A 118 2.04 6.10 14.38
N GLN A 119 3.36 6.16 14.66
CA GLN A 119 3.99 5.55 15.85
C GLN A 119 3.77 4.02 15.93
N GLN A 120 3.70 3.35 14.78
CA GLN A 120 3.44 1.92 14.66
C GLN A 120 4.69 1.09 14.33
N GLY A 121 5.89 1.66 14.45
CA GLY A 121 7.15 0.95 14.17
C GLY A 121 7.32 -0.33 14.99
N GLU A 122 6.82 -0.34 16.22
CA GLU A 122 6.81 -1.52 17.10
C GLU A 122 6.18 -2.75 16.41
N ARG A 123 5.05 -2.54 15.70
CA ARG A 123 4.35 -3.63 14.99
C ARG A 123 5.25 -4.32 13.99
N LEU A 124 6.15 -3.57 13.33
CA LEU A 124 7.18 -4.16 12.52
C LEU A 124 8.07 -4.99 13.43
N LEU A 125 8.77 -4.38 14.39
CA LEU A 125 9.77 -5.04 15.26
C LEU A 125 9.32 -6.38 15.88
N ARG A 126 8.05 -6.54 16.26
CA ARG A 126 7.51 -7.79 16.83
C ARG A 126 6.89 -8.76 15.84
N ALA A 127 6.66 -8.36 14.60
CA ALA A 127 5.99 -9.24 13.65
C ALA A 127 6.86 -10.44 13.28
N CYS A 128 6.26 -11.63 13.25
CA CYS A 128 6.83 -12.81 12.61
C CYS A 128 6.97 -12.60 11.09
N PRO A 129 7.70 -13.45 10.34
CA PRO A 129 7.95 -13.25 8.91
C PRO A 129 6.67 -12.98 8.09
N ALA A 130 5.63 -13.81 8.24
CA ALA A 130 4.36 -13.63 7.54
C ALA A 130 3.64 -12.33 7.94
N GLY A 131 3.68 -11.96 9.23
CA GLY A 131 3.09 -10.72 9.72
C GLY A 131 3.82 -9.48 9.21
N LEU A 132 5.15 -9.55 9.10
CA LEU A 132 6.01 -8.49 8.59
C LEU A 132 5.71 -8.25 7.12
N LEU A 133 5.73 -9.32 6.30
CA LEU A 133 5.33 -9.25 4.90
C LEU A 133 3.95 -8.63 4.78
N ALA A 134 2.97 -9.09 5.55
CA ALA A 134 1.62 -8.53 5.55
C ALA A 134 1.59 -7.02 5.93
N LEU A 135 2.36 -6.56 6.91
CA LEU A 135 2.37 -5.14 7.29
C LEU A 135 2.92 -4.24 6.19
N LEU A 136 3.94 -4.71 5.48
CA LEU A 136 4.60 -3.97 4.40
C LEU A 136 3.89 -4.11 3.06
N THR A 137 3.23 -5.25 2.78
CA THR A 137 2.58 -5.54 1.49
C THR A 137 1.06 -5.36 1.47
N ARG A 138 0.40 -5.21 2.64
CA ARG A 138 -1.04 -4.94 2.66
C ARG A 138 -1.36 -3.53 2.19
N ASP A 139 -2.29 -3.51 1.25
CA ASP A 139 -2.68 -2.34 0.49
C ASP A 139 -3.79 -1.55 1.19
N GLU A 140 -3.40 -0.66 2.11
CA GLU A 140 -4.31 0.38 2.63
C GLU A 140 -4.16 1.71 1.87
N ALA A 141 -3.22 1.81 0.92
CA ALA A 141 -2.87 3.07 0.24
C ALA A 141 -3.10 3.06 -1.29
N ALA A 142 -3.16 1.91 -1.97
CA ALA A 142 -3.57 1.92 -3.37
C ALA A 142 -5.09 2.11 -3.48
N PRO A 143 -5.56 2.81 -4.53
CA PRO A 143 -6.98 2.96 -4.79
C PRO A 143 -7.62 1.58 -5.01
N GLN A 144 -8.55 1.22 -4.14
CA GLN A 144 -9.36 0.02 -4.30
C GLN A 144 -10.53 0.33 -5.22
N THR A 145 -10.83 -0.57 -6.15
CA THR A 145 -11.92 -0.39 -7.11
C THR A 145 -12.98 -1.48 -6.99
N ALA A 146 -14.25 -1.08 -7.01
CA ALA A 146 -15.38 -2.01 -7.17
C ALA A 146 -16.37 -1.49 -8.21
N ASP A 147 -16.89 -2.40 -9.02
CA ASP A 147 -17.90 -2.10 -10.03
C ASP A 147 -19.26 -2.63 -9.59
N PHE A 148 -20.29 -1.78 -9.62
CA PHE A 148 -21.66 -2.16 -9.28
C PHE A 148 -22.63 -1.76 -10.38
N VAL A 149 -23.64 -2.60 -10.62
CA VAL A 149 -24.70 -2.33 -11.60
C VAL A 149 -25.83 -1.55 -10.92
N VAL A 150 -26.28 -0.47 -11.54
CA VAL A 150 -27.43 0.31 -11.07
C VAL A 150 -28.71 -0.48 -11.29
N ARG A 151 -29.45 -0.72 -10.21
CA ARG A 151 -30.68 -1.54 -10.22
C ARG A 151 -31.96 -0.73 -10.11
N ASN A 152 -31.87 0.51 -9.63
CA ASN A 152 -32.99 1.43 -9.50
C ASN A 152 -33.66 1.69 -10.86
N GLU A 153 -35.00 1.65 -10.90
CA GLU A 153 -35.79 1.77 -12.13
C GLU A 153 -35.47 3.05 -12.91
N TYR A 154 -35.37 4.18 -12.19
CA TYR A 154 -35.07 5.49 -12.77
C TYR A 154 -33.58 5.87 -12.68
N GLY A 155 -32.71 4.92 -12.35
CA GLY A 155 -31.28 5.17 -12.17
C GLY A 155 -30.94 5.93 -10.89
N ILE A 156 -29.75 6.57 -10.86
CA ILE A 156 -29.27 7.33 -9.70
C ILE A 156 -29.68 8.80 -9.83
N HIS A 157 -30.93 9.10 -9.45
CA HIS A 157 -31.42 10.48 -9.27
C HIS A 157 -31.21 10.97 -7.83
N ALA A 158 -31.80 12.12 -7.48
CA ALA A 158 -31.55 12.81 -6.21
C ALA A 158 -31.76 11.95 -4.96
N ARG A 159 -32.74 11.04 -4.96
CA ARG A 159 -33.09 10.21 -3.79
C ARG A 159 -32.12 9.04 -3.56
N PRO A 160 -31.92 8.09 -4.50
CA PRO A 160 -30.91 7.04 -4.32
C PRO A 160 -29.49 7.63 -4.24
N GLY A 161 -29.24 8.74 -4.94
CA GLY A 161 -27.99 9.49 -4.83
C GLY A 161 -27.74 10.04 -3.42
N ALA A 162 -28.77 10.55 -2.73
CA ALA A 162 -28.61 11.06 -1.37
C ALA A 162 -28.28 9.94 -0.37
N VAL A 163 -28.92 8.77 -0.51
CA VAL A 163 -28.63 7.59 0.30
C VAL A 163 -27.19 7.13 0.08
N LEU A 164 -26.76 7.02 -1.18
CA LEU A 164 -25.40 6.64 -1.53
C LEU A 164 -24.36 7.61 -0.94
N VAL A 165 -24.58 8.93 -1.08
CA VAL A 165 -23.70 9.95 -0.51
C VAL A 165 -23.67 9.87 1.01
N ASN A 166 -24.80 9.57 1.66
CA ASN A 166 -24.85 9.41 3.11
C ASN A 166 -24.08 8.19 3.61
N ILE A 167 -24.14 7.07 2.89
CA ILE A 167 -23.29 5.89 3.17
C ILE A 167 -21.82 6.29 3.06
N ILE A 168 -21.43 6.93 1.95
CA ILE A 168 -20.04 7.36 1.70
C ILE A 168 -19.52 8.30 2.80
N LYS A 169 -20.35 9.22 3.30
CA LYS A 169 -19.99 10.20 4.34
C LYS A 169 -19.70 9.58 5.70
N GLN A 170 -20.03 8.30 5.93
CA GLN A 170 -19.68 7.60 7.17
C GLN A 170 -18.19 7.24 7.25
N PHE A 171 -17.46 7.38 6.13
CA PHE A 171 -16.09 6.93 5.97
C PHE A 171 -15.12 8.10 5.67
N LYS A 172 -13.87 7.95 6.08
CA LYS A 172 -12.81 8.96 5.90
C LYS A 172 -12.10 8.87 4.56
N SER A 173 -12.08 7.72 3.92
CA SER A 173 -11.40 7.52 2.62
C SER A 173 -11.94 8.43 1.53
N ASP A 174 -11.06 8.88 0.65
CA ASP A 174 -11.47 9.59 -0.55
C ASP A 174 -12.10 8.63 -1.56
N ILE A 175 -13.08 9.12 -2.32
CA ILE A 175 -13.78 8.29 -3.30
C ILE A 175 -14.17 9.07 -4.56
N THR A 176 -13.94 8.43 -5.69
CA THR A 176 -14.44 8.85 -7.00
C THR A 176 -15.37 7.79 -7.60
N VAL A 177 -16.32 8.24 -8.41
CA VAL A 177 -17.32 7.41 -9.07
C VAL A 177 -17.30 7.71 -10.56
N THR A 178 -17.25 6.67 -11.37
CA THR A 178 -17.23 6.78 -12.84
C THR A 178 -18.34 5.93 -13.42
N ASN A 179 -19.13 6.50 -14.34
CA ASN A 179 -20.12 5.77 -15.12
C ASN A 179 -19.44 5.15 -16.34
N LEU A 180 -19.23 3.82 -16.30
CA LEU A 180 -18.50 3.08 -17.35
C LEU A 180 -19.31 2.99 -18.65
N ASP A 181 -20.64 3.06 -18.56
CA ASP A 181 -21.56 3.07 -19.71
C ASP A 181 -22.01 4.51 -20.06
N GLY A 182 -21.32 5.52 -19.52
CA GLY A 182 -21.61 6.94 -19.73
C GLY A 182 -20.45 7.67 -20.38
N THR A 183 -20.20 8.91 -19.92
CA THR A 183 -19.12 9.76 -20.44
C THR A 183 -17.72 9.31 -20.01
N GLY A 184 -17.61 8.34 -19.09
CA GLY A 184 -16.34 7.89 -18.52
C GLY A 184 -15.64 8.91 -17.61
N ARG A 185 -16.27 10.06 -17.32
CA ARG A 185 -15.71 11.08 -16.43
C ARG A 185 -15.89 10.69 -14.96
N ALA A 186 -14.81 10.80 -14.20
CA ALA A 186 -14.85 10.60 -12.75
C ALA A 186 -15.50 11.81 -12.05
N ALA A 187 -16.39 11.52 -11.11
CA ALA A 187 -17.02 12.47 -10.21
C ALA A 187 -16.65 12.16 -8.76
N SER A 188 -16.73 13.15 -7.86
CA SER A 188 -16.57 12.90 -6.43
C SER A 188 -17.78 12.12 -5.89
N GLY A 189 -17.53 11.01 -5.19
CA GLY A 189 -18.57 10.21 -4.53
C GLY A 189 -19.28 10.93 -3.39
N ARG A 190 -18.71 12.02 -2.88
CA ARG A 190 -19.25 12.78 -1.73
C ARG A 190 -20.21 13.91 -2.14
N SER A 191 -20.33 14.18 -3.44
CA SER A 191 -21.19 15.26 -3.95
C SER A 191 -22.40 14.69 -4.65
N LEU A 192 -23.57 14.86 -4.03
CA LEU A 192 -24.86 14.49 -4.63
C LEU A 192 -25.03 15.07 -6.04
N MET A 193 -24.73 16.35 -6.19
CA MET A 193 -24.85 17.05 -7.47
C MET A 193 -23.97 16.42 -8.55
N LYS A 194 -22.71 16.07 -8.21
CA LYS A 194 -21.80 15.42 -9.16
C LYS A 194 -22.21 13.97 -9.47
N ILE A 195 -22.75 13.25 -8.50
CA ILE A 195 -23.24 11.87 -8.69
C ILE A 195 -24.45 11.85 -9.63
N VAL A 196 -25.44 12.72 -9.42
CA VAL A 196 -26.60 12.82 -10.31
C VAL A 196 -26.18 13.25 -11.72
N ALA A 197 -25.17 14.15 -11.82
CA ALA A 197 -24.63 14.58 -13.11
C ALA A 197 -23.92 13.46 -13.91
N LEU A 198 -23.59 12.32 -13.30
CA LEU A 198 -23.08 11.15 -14.03
C LEU A 198 -24.12 10.51 -14.95
N GLY A 199 -25.41 10.83 -14.77
CA GLY A 199 -26.49 10.32 -15.62
C GLY A 199 -26.60 8.78 -15.60
N ALA A 200 -26.37 8.17 -14.44
CA ALA A 200 -26.38 6.71 -14.29
C ALA A 200 -27.81 6.16 -14.37
N LYS A 201 -28.10 5.33 -15.37
CA LYS A 201 -29.42 4.72 -15.59
C LYS A 201 -29.45 3.26 -15.14
N LYS A 202 -30.62 2.65 -15.04
CA LYS A 202 -30.78 1.21 -14.79
C LYS A 202 -29.89 0.41 -15.75
N GLY A 203 -29.15 -0.57 -15.23
CA GLY A 203 -28.23 -1.42 -15.99
C GLY A 203 -26.84 -0.85 -16.20
N HIS A 204 -26.60 0.45 -15.95
CA HIS A 204 -25.26 1.02 -16.05
C HIS A 204 -24.33 0.48 -14.95
N ARG A 205 -23.05 0.36 -15.27
CA ARG A 205 -21.97 0.00 -14.36
C ARG A 205 -21.30 1.26 -13.83
N LEU A 206 -21.32 1.39 -12.51
CA LEU A 206 -20.59 2.42 -11.79
C LEU A 206 -19.34 1.82 -11.18
N ARG A 207 -18.18 2.39 -11.51
CA ARG A 207 -16.91 2.10 -10.85
C ARG A 207 -16.71 3.06 -9.70
N PHE A 208 -16.50 2.52 -8.51
CA PHE A 208 -16.13 3.24 -7.32
C PHE A 208 -14.65 3.01 -7.05
N THR A 209 -13.88 4.09 -6.92
CA THR A 209 -12.45 4.05 -6.62
C THR A 209 -12.22 4.74 -5.29
N ALA A 210 -11.91 3.98 -4.24
CA ALA A 210 -11.73 4.45 -2.88
C ALA A 210 -10.25 4.39 -2.45
N CYS A 211 -9.77 5.41 -1.74
CA CYS A 211 -8.39 5.50 -1.25
C CYS A 211 -8.38 5.93 0.22
N GLY A 212 -7.80 5.11 1.09
CA GLY A 212 -7.67 5.39 2.52
C GLY A 212 -7.96 4.18 3.42
N GLU A 213 -7.82 4.41 4.74
CA GLU A 213 -7.86 3.38 5.80
C GLU A 213 -9.14 2.53 5.82
N ASP A 214 -10.26 3.10 5.37
CA ASP A 214 -11.57 2.45 5.37
C ASP A 214 -12.12 2.21 3.95
N ALA A 215 -11.25 2.20 2.94
CA ALA A 215 -11.63 1.97 1.53
C ALA A 215 -12.37 0.63 1.32
N SER A 216 -11.85 -0.48 1.86
CA SER A 216 -12.52 -1.79 1.72
C SER A 216 -13.89 -1.82 2.45
N PRO A 217 -13.99 -1.44 3.73
CA PRO A 217 -15.28 -1.32 4.41
C PRO A 217 -16.28 -0.41 3.68
N MET A 218 -15.82 0.72 3.14
CA MET A 218 -16.65 1.66 2.38
C MET A 218 -17.20 1.01 1.10
N LEU A 219 -16.35 0.38 0.28
CA LEU A 219 -16.78 -0.28 -0.95
C LEU A 219 -17.80 -1.39 -0.68
N LYS A 220 -17.63 -2.13 0.43
CA LYS A 220 -18.61 -3.12 0.87
C LYS A 220 -19.96 -2.46 1.21
N ALA A 221 -19.95 -1.42 2.03
CA ALA A 221 -21.18 -0.71 2.41
C ALA A 221 -21.91 -0.08 1.21
N ILE A 222 -21.16 0.43 0.23
CA ILE A 222 -21.71 0.91 -1.04
C ILE A 222 -22.38 -0.23 -1.81
N GLY A 223 -21.70 -1.38 -1.93
CA GLY A 223 -22.26 -2.56 -2.59
C GLY A 223 -23.56 -3.03 -1.94
N ASP A 224 -23.61 -3.10 -0.61
CA ASP A 224 -24.80 -3.46 0.16
C ASP A 224 -25.94 -2.44 -0.05
N GLY A 225 -25.60 -1.14 -0.10
CA GLY A 225 -26.55 -0.06 -0.39
C GLY A 225 -27.14 -0.14 -1.81
N ILE A 226 -26.31 -0.43 -2.82
CA ILE A 226 -26.77 -0.60 -4.20
C ILE A 226 -27.62 -1.86 -4.35
N ALA A 227 -27.22 -2.96 -3.69
CA ALA A 227 -27.96 -4.22 -3.72
C ALA A 227 -29.36 -4.08 -3.09
N SER A 228 -29.51 -3.24 -2.06
CA SER A 228 -30.79 -2.93 -1.42
C SER A 228 -31.61 -1.84 -2.14
N GLY A 229 -31.11 -1.28 -3.24
CA GLY A 229 -31.82 -0.28 -4.05
C GLY A 229 -31.81 1.12 -3.45
N LEU A 230 -30.88 1.44 -2.55
CA LEU A 230 -30.64 2.81 -2.05
C LEU A 230 -31.90 3.52 -1.53
N GLY A 231 -32.77 2.79 -0.81
CA GLY A 231 -33.96 3.35 -0.16
C GLY A 231 -35.23 3.41 -1.03
N GLU A 232 -35.21 2.84 -2.24
CA GLU A 232 -36.37 2.74 -3.13
C GLU A 232 -36.77 1.29 -3.46
N GLY A 233 -35.98 0.30 -3.05
CA GLY A 233 -36.13 -1.08 -3.48
C GLY A 233 -35.50 -1.33 -4.86
N VAL A 234 -35.33 -2.60 -5.22
CA VAL A 234 -34.83 -3.01 -6.54
C VAL A 234 -35.98 -3.56 -7.37
N ALA A 235 -35.99 -3.23 -8.66
CA ALA A 235 -36.90 -3.79 -9.65
C ALA A 235 -36.39 -5.13 -10.20
#